data_AF-A0A952PN88-F1
#
_entry.id   AF-A0A952PN88-F1
#
_cell.length_a   1.000
_cell.length_b   1.000
_cell.length_c   1.000
_cell.angle_alpha   90.00
_cell.angle_beta   90.00
_cell.angle_gamma   90.00
#
_symmetry.space_group_name_H-M   'P 1'
#
loop_
_entity.id
_entity.type
_entity.pdbx_description
1 polymer ?
#
loop_
_entity_poly.entity_id
_entity_poly.type
_entity_poly.pdbx_seq_one_letter_code
_entity_poly.pdbx_strand_id
1 'polypeptide(L)'
;MSRLSSRHIQIKCLESDAFGLFSVVANPRSVTPYDVKRAGENVGLEFDGKKPARDVVSLVNYVLSGYFEMAHRTGLYNRQRELWESISRLTSCKVEVVRQGFLVPIRIPVFDIVFYNSQNSPLVIARLVKPQKRKDFDKRASRYLSSFITKVNKLQTKKGTLTGAIICVPSPAPAAVIQKIQQKVGANDPVNRFDSRLPQSGISLNLAAMDYGGVGVESGQYAPLGSNSSLSERNGDSEDSASTNLRLIYPEADLFPVTLVHPELSKK
;
A
#
# COMPACT_ATOMS: atom_id res chain seq x y z
N MET A 1 -7.55 27.44 -10.15
CA MET A 1 -7.23 26.59 -8.97
C MET A 1 -7.45 25.12 -9.34
N SER A 2 -6.39 24.34 -9.59
CA SER A 2 -6.56 22.92 -10.00
C SER A 2 -7.12 22.10 -8.84
N ARG A 3 -8.29 21.48 -9.02
CA ARG A 3 -8.87 20.51 -8.07
C ARG A 3 -7.77 19.53 -7.65
N LEU A 4 -7.52 19.46 -6.35
CA LEU A 4 -6.58 18.54 -5.74
C LEU A 4 -6.91 17.13 -6.24
N SER A 5 -6.01 16.52 -7.03
CA SER A 5 -6.23 15.21 -7.65
C SER A 5 -6.13 14.09 -6.60
N SER A 6 -6.97 14.11 -5.58
CA SER A 6 -7.23 12.90 -4.82
C SER A 6 -7.89 11.92 -5.76
N ARG A 7 -7.25 10.77 -5.96
CA ARG A 7 -7.82 9.68 -6.76
C ARG A 7 -8.48 8.70 -5.82
N HIS A 8 -9.67 8.26 -6.17
CA HIS A 8 -10.42 7.29 -5.40
C HIS A 8 -10.40 5.95 -6.15
N ILE A 9 -10.22 4.89 -5.40
CA ILE A 9 -10.15 3.51 -5.87
C ILE A 9 -11.19 2.74 -5.07
N GLN A 10 -12.17 2.15 -5.74
CA GLN A 10 -13.12 1.23 -5.12
C GLN A 10 -12.52 -0.17 -5.09
N ILE A 11 -12.76 -0.89 -3.99
CA ILE A 11 -12.36 -2.28 -3.80
C ILE A 11 -13.64 -3.10 -3.85
N LYS A 12 -13.69 -4.06 -4.77
CA LYS A 12 -14.87 -4.89 -5.03
C LYS A 12 -14.54 -6.36 -4.89
N CYS A 13 -15.53 -7.14 -4.47
CA CYS A 13 -15.51 -8.59 -4.65
C CYS A 13 -15.88 -8.88 -6.11
N LEU A 14 -15.08 -9.65 -6.84
CA LEU A 14 -15.37 -9.96 -8.25
C LEU A 14 -16.59 -10.86 -8.36
N GLU A 15 -16.65 -11.86 -7.49
CA GLU A 15 -17.71 -12.85 -7.36
C GLU A 15 -18.21 -12.81 -5.91
N SER A 16 -19.45 -12.35 -5.70
CA SER A 16 -20.03 -12.17 -4.35
C SER A 16 -20.19 -13.48 -3.58
N ASP A 17 -20.45 -14.57 -4.31
CA ASP A 17 -20.74 -15.88 -3.75
C ASP A 17 -19.46 -16.73 -3.61
N ALA A 18 -18.34 -16.26 -4.16
CA ALA A 18 -17.08 -16.94 -4.09
C ALA A 18 -16.37 -16.71 -2.74
N PHE A 19 -15.41 -17.59 -2.46
CA PHE A 19 -14.62 -17.54 -1.25
C PHE A 19 -13.77 -16.25 -1.20
N GLY A 20 -14.11 -15.32 -0.29
CA GLY A 20 -13.46 -14.01 -0.18
C GLY A 20 -12.58 -13.84 1.06
N LEU A 21 -11.89 -12.70 1.16
CA LEU A 21 -10.99 -12.40 2.30
C LEU A 21 -11.70 -12.48 3.66
N PHE A 22 -12.99 -12.11 3.72
CA PHE A 22 -13.78 -12.23 4.95
C PHE A 22 -13.92 -13.68 5.41
N SER A 23 -14.16 -14.61 4.48
CA SER A 23 -14.27 -16.04 4.75
C SER A 23 -12.97 -16.62 5.32
N VAL A 24 -11.83 -16.17 4.80
CA VAL A 24 -10.50 -16.51 5.33
C VAL A 24 -10.35 -16.04 6.78
N VAL A 25 -10.74 -14.80 7.07
CA VAL A 25 -10.65 -14.23 8.42
C VAL A 25 -11.57 -14.93 9.42
N ALA A 26 -12.74 -15.40 8.98
CA ALA A 26 -13.69 -16.10 9.85
C ALA A 26 -13.12 -17.43 10.38
N ASN A 27 -12.34 -18.16 9.56
CA ASN A 27 -11.81 -19.48 9.90
C ASN A 27 -10.33 -19.66 9.48
N PRO A 28 -9.39 -18.86 10.02
CA PRO A 28 -8.02 -18.75 9.49
C PRO A 28 -7.19 -20.04 9.60
N ARG A 29 -7.56 -20.93 10.53
CA ARG A 29 -6.87 -22.21 10.77
C ARG A 29 -7.36 -23.33 9.85
N SER A 30 -8.54 -23.18 9.27
CA SER A 30 -9.17 -24.20 8.43
C SER A 30 -8.94 -23.95 6.93
N VAL A 31 -8.28 -22.84 6.59
CA VAL A 31 -8.01 -22.44 5.21
C VAL A 31 -6.57 -22.75 4.83
N THR A 32 -6.39 -23.24 3.62
CA THR A 32 -5.07 -23.53 3.06
C THR A 32 -4.48 -22.27 2.41
N PRO A 33 -3.15 -22.19 2.19
CA PRO A 33 -2.55 -21.09 1.43
C PRO A 33 -3.16 -20.90 0.04
N TYR A 34 -3.64 -21.99 -0.58
CA TYR A 34 -4.35 -21.94 -1.86
C TYR A 34 -5.67 -21.19 -1.76
N ASP A 35 -6.46 -21.45 -0.71
CA ASP A 35 -7.74 -20.78 -0.48
C ASP A 35 -7.54 -19.28 -0.21
N VAL A 36 -6.47 -18.92 0.53
CA VAL A 36 -6.10 -17.53 0.78
C VAL A 36 -5.71 -16.82 -0.51
N LYS A 37 -4.93 -17.48 -1.37
CA LYS A 37 -4.57 -16.95 -2.68
C LYS A 37 -5.81 -16.69 -3.54
N ARG A 38 -6.70 -17.68 -3.64
CA ARG A 38 -7.98 -17.53 -4.38
C ARG A 38 -8.85 -16.41 -3.85
N ALA A 39 -8.93 -16.26 -2.53
CA ALA A 39 -9.65 -15.16 -1.90
C ALA A 39 -9.06 -13.79 -2.26
N GLY A 40 -7.73 -13.70 -2.37
CA GLY A 40 -7.03 -12.50 -2.84
C GLY A 40 -7.20 -12.23 -4.33
N GLU A 41 -7.33 -13.27 -5.16
CA GLU A 41 -7.63 -13.17 -6.60
C GLU A 41 -9.08 -12.67 -6.84
N ASN A 42 -10.00 -12.93 -5.91
CA ASN A 42 -11.38 -12.44 -5.93
C ASN A 42 -11.52 -10.95 -5.54
N VAL A 43 -10.41 -10.22 -5.37
CA VAL A 43 -10.40 -8.78 -5.07
C VAL A 43 -10.19 -7.98 -6.36
N GLY A 44 -11.19 -7.20 -6.74
CA GLY A 44 -11.17 -6.27 -7.86
C GLY A 44 -10.92 -4.82 -7.45
N LEU A 45 -10.29 -4.05 -8.33
CA LEU A 45 -10.11 -2.61 -8.19
C LEU A 45 -10.83 -1.87 -9.31
N GLU A 46 -11.63 -0.88 -8.95
CA GLU A 46 -12.27 0.05 -9.89
C GLU A 46 -11.79 1.48 -9.61
N PHE A 47 -11.56 2.26 -10.67
CA PHE A 47 -10.95 3.58 -10.57
C PHE A 47 -11.90 4.68 -11.02
N ASP A 48 -12.02 5.71 -10.19
CA ASP A 48 -12.73 6.92 -10.58
C ASP A 48 -11.83 7.77 -11.48
N GLY A 49 -12.01 7.65 -12.81
CA GLY A 49 -11.32 8.43 -13.83
C GLY A 49 -9.96 7.87 -14.26
N LYS A 50 -8.93 8.73 -14.40
CA LYS A 50 -7.64 8.30 -14.94
C LYS A 50 -6.95 7.31 -13.99
N LYS A 51 -6.69 6.12 -14.54
CA LYS A 51 -5.94 5.03 -13.92
C LYS A 51 -4.72 5.53 -13.12
N PRO A 52 -4.56 5.12 -11.84
CA PRO A 52 -3.38 5.42 -11.03
C PRO A 52 -2.10 4.88 -11.67
N ALA A 53 -0.96 5.42 -11.25
CA ALA A 53 0.33 4.89 -11.69
C ALA A 53 0.53 3.44 -11.20
N ARG A 54 1.28 2.64 -11.97
CA ARG A 54 1.51 1.20 -11.71
C ARG A 54 1.93 0.91 -10.28
N ASP A 55 2.88 1.69 -9.76
CA ASP A 55 3.40 1.58 -8.40
C ASP A 55 2.34 1.81 -7.31
N VAL A 56 1.42 2.74 -7.50
CA VAL A 56 0.27 2.92 -6.60
C VAL A 56 -0.60 1.66 -6.60
N VAL A 57 -0.89 1.11 -7.78
CA VAL A 57 -1.70 -0.11 -7.93
C VAL A 57 -0.98 -1.34 -7.36
N SER A 58 0.34 -1.45 -7.55
CA SER A 58 1.18 -2.49 -6.95
C SER A 58 1.10 -2.47 -5.42
N LEU A 59 1.22 -1.28 -4.81
CA LEU A 59 1.10 -1.18 -3.36
C LEU A 59 -0.31 -1.50 -2.86
N VAL A 60 -1.36 -1.06 -3.56
CA VAL A 60 -2.74 -1.41 -3.20
C VAL A 60 -2.96 -2.92 -3.25
N ASN A 61 -2.56 -3.60 -4.33
CA ASN A 61 -2.66 -5.05 -4.44
C ASN A 61 -1.82 -5.78 -3.39
N TYR A 62 -0.63 -5.27 -3.09
CA TYR A 62 0.17 -5.80 -2.00
C TYR A 62 -0.57 -5.70 -0.67
N VAL A 63 -1.18 -4.57 -0.32
CA VAL A 63 -1.92 -4.45 0.94
C VAL A 63 -3.10 -5.44 1.00
N LEU A 64 -3.87 -5.56 -0.09
CA LEU A 64 -5.10 -6.35 -0.12
C LEU A 64 -4.86 -7.85 -0.19
N SER A 65 -3.91 -8.28 -1.01
CA SER A 65 -3.69 -9.71 -1.31
C SER A 65 -2.28 -10.16 -0.88
N GLY A 66 -1.23 -9.45 -1.29
CA GLY A 66 0.17 -9.90 -1.06
C GLY A 66 0.58 -9.98 0.41
N TYR A 67 0.33 -8.93 1.19
CA TYR A 67 0.54 -8.89 2.64
C TYR A 67 -0.41 -9.87 3.33
N PHE A 68 -1.67 -9.96 2.89
CA PHE A 68 -2.66 -10.83 3.50
C PHE A 68 -2.27 -12.31 3.39
N GLU A 69 -1.82 -12.76 2.21
CA GLU A 69 -1.27 -14.10 1.98
C GLU A 69 0.01 -14.33 2.79
N MET A 70 0.96 -13.39 2.71
CA MET A 70 2.23 -13.48 3.45
C MET A 70 1.98 -13.58 4.97
N ALA A 71 1.05 -12.79 5.50
CA ALA A 71 0.74 -12.77 6.92
C ALA A 71 0.12 -14.10 7.38
N HIS A 72 -0.72 -14.72 6.54
CA HIS A 72 -1.25 -16.06 6.78
C HIS A 72 -0.14 -17.11 6.83
N ARG A 73 0.68 -17.18 5.77
CA ARG A 73 1.75 -18.18 5.60
C ARG A 73 2.81 -18.14 6.69
N THR A 74 3.12 -16.95 7.19
CA THR A 74 4.16 -16.73 8.21
C THR A 74 3.63 -16.78 9.65
N GLY A 75 2.31 -16.89 9.83
CA GLY A 75 1.66 -16.79 11.14
C GLY A 75 1.62 -15.37 11.72
N LEU A 76 2.08 -14.36 10.97
CA LEU A 76 2.04 -12.95 11.35
C LEU A 76 0.61 -12.46 11.60
N TYR A 77 -0.39 -13.06 10.94
CA TYR A 77 -1.81 -12.76 11.18
C TYR A 77 -2.23 -12.92 12.64
N ASN A 78 -1.60 -13.82 13.42
CA ASN A 78 -1.91 -13.96 14.85
C ASN A 78 -1.40 -12.76 15.66
N ARG A 79 -0.29 -12.15 15.24
CA ARG A 79 0.37 -11.03 15.93
C ARG A 79 -0.24 -9.69 15.52
N GLN A 80 -0.57 -9.55 14.24
CA GLN A 80 -1.17 -8.37 13.64
C GLN A 80 -2.65 -8.63 13.28
N ARG A 81 -3.39 -9.28 14.19
CA ARG A 81 -4.76 -9.74 13.95
C ARG A 81 -5.70 -8.60 13.55
N GLU A 82 -5.67 -7.50 14.28
CA GLU A 82 -6.55 -6.35 13.99
C GLU A 82 -6.30 -5.75 12.60
N LEU A 83 -5.03 -5.67 12.17
CA LEU A 83 -4.66 -5.21 10.83
C LEU A 83 -5.18 -6.20 9.77
N TRP A 84 -4.91 -7.49 9.97
CA TRP A 84 -5.31 -8.55 9.05
C TRP A 84 -6.84 -8.63 8.89
N GLU A 85 -7.60 -8.58 9.99
CA GLU A 85 -9.07 -8.48 10.00
C GLU A 85 -9.58 -7.18 9.37
N SER A 86 -8.82 -6.09 9.47
CA SER A 86 -9.20 -4.81 8.87
C SER A 86 -9.04 -4.82 7.36
N ILE A 87 -8.03 -5.51 6.84
CA ILE A 87 -7.79 -5.63 5.39
C ILE A 87 -8.97 -6.31 4.69
N SER A 88 -9.57 -7.34 5.31
CA SER A 88 -10.74 -8.03 4.74
C SER A 88 -12.02 -7.19 4.69
N ARG A 89 -12.04 -6.03 5.37
CA ARG A 89 -13.19 -5.10 5.44
C ARG A 89 -13.00 -3.84 4.59
N LEU A 90 -11.89 -3.74 3.86
CA LEU A 90 -11.61 -2.55 3.05
C LEU A 90 -12.52 -2.52 1.82
N THR A 91 -13.18 -1.38 1.60
CA THR A 91 -14.10 -1.16 0.48
C THR A 91 -13.62 -0.10 -0.48
N SER A 92 -12.72 0.79 -0.06
CA SER A 92 -12.12 1.78 -0.94
C SER A 92 -10.77 2.28 -0.42
N CYS A 93 -10.04 2.99 -1.27
CA CYS A 93 -8.90 3.78 -0.83
C CYS A 93 -8.78 5.11 -1.58
N LYS A 94 -8.17 6.07 -0.90
CA LYS A 94 -7.91 7.42 -1.42
C LYS A 94 -6.40 7.64 -1.53
N VAL A 95 -5.96 8.05 -2.72
CA VAL A 95 -4.57 8.35 -3.02
C VAL A 95 -4.34 9.86 -2.97
N GLU A 96 -3.43 10.29 -2.12
CA GLU A 96 -3.07 11.69 -1.89
C GLU A 96 -1.58 11.92 -2.17
N VAL A 97 -1.25 12.90 -3.01
CA VAL A 97 0.14 13.34 -3.20
C VAL A 97 0.57 14.11 -1.95
N VAL A 98 1.66 13.67 -1.32
CA VAL A 98 2.21 14.37 -0.16
C VAL A 98 2.84 15.68 -0.63
N ARG A 99 2.60 16.75 0.13
CA ARG A 99 3.14 18.08 -0.11
C ARG A 99 4.00 18.51 1.07
N GLN A 100 5.05 19.27 0.79
CA GLN A 100 5.95 19.83 1.79
C GLN A 100 6.10 21.34 1.58
N GLY A 101 6.18 22.10 2.69
CA GLY A 101 6.32 23.56 2.70
C GLY A 101 5.13 24.26 3.34
N PHE A 102 5.39 25.32 4.11
CA PHE A 102 4.37 26.09 4.82
C PHE A 102 3.71 27.17 3.96
N LEU A 103 4.49 27.80 3.06
CA LEU A 103 4.03 28.91 2.22
C LEU A 103 3.69 28.48 0.79
N VAL A 104 4.54 27.65 0.18
CA VAL A 104 4.31 27.10 -1.17
C VAL A 104 4.41 25.57 -1.10
N PRO A 105 3.28 24.85 -1.13
CA PRO A 105 3.27 23.40 -1.05
C PRO A 105 3.92 22.77 -2.30
N ILE A 106 5.14 22.27 -2.16
CA ILE A 106 5.85 21.55 -3.21
C ILE A 106 5.42 20.08 -3.18
N ARG A 107 5.06 19.53 -4.35
CA ARG A 107 4.79 18.09 -4.48
C ARG A 107 6.09 17.32 -4.29
N ILE A 108 6.12 16.43 -3.30
CA ILE A 108 7.21 15.48 -3.14
C ILE A 108 6.81 14.16 -3.79
N PRO A 109 7.77 13.32 -4.22
CA PRO A 109 7.47 12.08 -4.92
C PRO A 109 7.09 10.98 -3.91
N VAL A 110 6.07 11.28 -3.11
CA VAL A 110 5.53 10.44 -2.04
C VAL A 110 4.01 10.50 -2.11
N PHE A 111 3.36 9.35 -1.99
CA PHE A 111 1.91 9.21 -2.01
C PHE A 111 1.45 8.58 -0.70
N ASP A 112 0.40 9.12 -0.10
CA ASP A 112 -0.33 8.46 0.95
C ASP A 112 -1.55 7.76 0.33
N ILE A 113 -1.80 6.53 0.73
CA ILE A 113 -2.94 5.72 0.33
C ILE A 113 -3.70 5.37 1.61
N VAL A 114 -4.86 5.98 1.81
CA VAL A 114 -5.69 5.72 2.99
C VAL A 114 -6.81 4.77 2.59
N PHE A 115 -6.93 3.64 3.27
CA PHE A 115 -7.95 2.63 3.02
C PHE A 115 -9.09 2.77 4.02
N TYR A 116 -10.31 2.63 3.50
CA TYR A 116 -11.55 2.86 4.24
C TYR A 116 -12.45 1.63 4.19
N ASN A 117 -13.29 1.49 5.20
CA ASN A 117 -14.39 0.52 5.21
C ASN A 117 -15.68 1.13 4.63
N SER A 118 -16.77 0.34 4.64
CA SER A 118 -18.08 0.75 4.14
C SER A 118 -18.68 1.94 4.89
N GLN A 119 -18.29 2.15 6.15
CA GLN A 119 -18.67 3.34 6.95
C GLN A 119 -17.75 4.54 6.71
N ASN A 120 -16.87 4.50 5.71
CA ASN A 120 -15.91 5.55 5.39
C ASN A 120 -14.95 5.90 6.57
N SER A 121 -14.69 4.92 7.44
CA SER A 121 -13.70 5.00 8.52
C SER A 121 -12.34 4.52 8.02
N PRO A 122 -11.25 5.27 8.24
CA PRO A 122 -9.92 4.85 7.81
C PRO A 122 -9.43 3.70 8.69
N LEU A 123 -9.07 2.57 8.08
CA LEU A 123 -8.58 1.39 8.80
C LEU A 123 -7.08 1.17 8.61
N VAL A 124 -6.58 1.38 7.39
CA VAL A 124 -5.17 1.18 7.05
C VAL A 124 -4.65 2.41 6.32
N ILE A 125 -3.42 2.80 6.58
CA ILE A 125 -2.73 3.80 5.77
C ILE A 125 -1.41 3.26 5.24
N ALA A 126 -1.21 3.38 3.93
CA ALA A 126 0.05 3.09 3.31
C ALA A 126 0.73 4.37 2.79
N ARG A 127 2.06 4.41 2.78
CA ARG A 127 2.84 5.46 2.13
C ARG A 127 3.78 4.86 1.11
N LEU A 128 3.68 5.31 -0.13
CA LEU A 128 4.60 4.98 -1.20
C LEU A 128 5.65 6.07 -1.36
N VAL A 129 6.93 5.71 -1.22
CA VAL A 129 8.07 6.58 -1.54
C VAL A 129 8.62 6.15 -2.90
N LYS A 130 8.60 7.06 -3.89
CA LYS A 130 9.13 6.77 -5.22
C LYS A 130 10.67 6.83 -5.25
N PRO A 131 11.31 6.12 -6.19
CA PRO A 131 12.72 6.29 -6.50
C PRO A 131 13.05 7.76 -6.80
N GLN A 132 14.19 8.23 -6.29
CA GLN A 132 14.71 9.56 -6.59
C GLN A 132 16.17 9.46 -7.00
N LYS A 133 16.58 10.20 -8.04
CA LYS A 133 17.97 10.23 -8.52
C LYS A 133 18.94 10.99 -7.60
N ARG A 134 18.50 11.43 -6.42
CA ARG A 134 19.29 12.34 -5.58
C ARG A 134 20.23 11.55 -4.68
N LYS A 135 21.48 12.02 -4.55
CA LYS A 135 22.51 11.45 -3.68
C LYS A 135 22.10 11.41 -2.19
N ASP A 136 21.15 12.26 -1.76
CA ASP A 136 20.67 12.34 -0.39
C ASP A 136 19.37 11.57 -0.12
N PHE A 137 19.02 10.61 -0.99
CA PHE A 137 17.77 9.84 -0.91
C PHE A 137 17.55 9.20 0.46
N ASP A 138 18.54 8.48 1.01
CA ASP A 138 18.43 7.78 2.30
C ASP A 138 18.04 8.72 3.45
N LYS A 139 18.68 9.89 3.53
CA LYS A 139 18.39 10.91 4.54
C LYS A 139 16.95 11.45 4.37
N ARG A 140 16.48 11.61 3.13
CA ARG A 140 15.11 12.03 2.84
C ARG A 140 14.08 10.95 3.15
N ALA A 141 14.37 9.70 2.82
CA ALA A 141 13.50 8.57 3.09
C ALA A 141 13.20 8.46 4.60
N SER A 142 14.23 8.66 5.44
CA SER A 142 14.05 8.72 6.90
C SER A 142 13.17 9.91 7.37
N ARG A 143 13.24 11.07 6.68
CA ARG A 143 12.33 12.20 6.93
C ARG A 143 10.89 11.87 6.50
N TYR A 144 10.72 11.18 5.37
CA TYR A 144 9.41 10.72 4.91
C TYR A 144 8.78 9.74 5.89
N LEU A 145 9.56 8.80 6.45
CA LEU A 145 9.12 7.93 7.54
C LEU A 145 8.68 8.74 8.77
N SER A 146 9.47 9.73 9.18
CA SER A 146 9.16 10.53 10.36
C SER A 146 7.84 11.28 10.20
N SER A 147 7.65 11.96 9.07
CA SER A 147 6.40 12.65 8.75
C SER A 147 5.22 11.69 8.57
N PHE A 148 5.48 10.44 8.15
CA PHE A 148 4.45 9.41 8.03
C PHE A 148 3.95 9.00 9.40
N ILE A 149 4.86 8.68 10.33
CA ILE A 149 4.53 8.33 11.71
C ILE A 149 3.73 9.47 12.37
N THR A 150 4.12 10.73 12.17
CA THR A 150 3.33 11.88 12.66
C THR A 150 1.91 11.89 12.07
N LYS A 151 1.74 11.60 10.76
CA LYS A 151 0.42 11.52 10.13
C LYS A 151 -0.40 10.35 10.68
N VAL A 152 0.21 9.18 10.87
CA VAL A 152 -0.43 8.00 11.46
C VAL A 152 -0.95 8.33 12.86
N ASN A 153 -0.10 8.89 13.73
CA ASN A 153 -0.50 9.27 15.08
C ASN A 153 -1.61 10.32 15.06
N LYS A 154 -1.52 11.34 14.20
CA LYS A 154 -2.57 12.36 14.06
C LYS A 154 -3.90 11.77 13.60
N LEU A 155 -3.88 10.88 12.61
CA LEU A 155 -5.09 10.20 12.14
C LEU A 155 -5.67 9.30 13.23
N GLN A 156 -4.83 8.58 13.96
CA GLN A 156 -5.28 7.74 15.06
C GLN A 156 -5.89 8.53 16.19
N THR A 157 -5.26 9.62 16.64
CA THR A 157 -5.84 10.50 17.67
C THR A 157 -7.17 11.11 17.22
N LYS A 158 -7.33 11.40 15.92
CA LYS A 158 -8.54 12.04 15.40
C LYS A 158 -9.69 11.05 15.17
N LYS A 159 -9.41 9.83 14.74
CA LYS A 159 -10.42 8.85 14.30
C LYS A 159 -10.50 7.61 15.17
N GLY A 160 -9.38 7.17 15.75
CA GLY A 160 -9.30 5.99 16.62
C GLY A 160 -9.43 4.65 15.90
N THR A 161 -9.58 4.64 14.58
CA THR A 161 -9.94 3.44 13.81
C THR A 161 -8.78 2.80 13.04
N LEU A 162 -7.59 3.40 13.03
CA LEU A 162 -6.47 2.82 12.30
C LEU A 162 -5.93 1.60 13.04
N THR A 163 -5.78 0.50 12.32
CA THR A 163 -5.24 -0.77 12.84
C THR A 163 -3.86 -1.09 12.26
N GLY A 164 -3.49 -0.49 11.13
CA GLY A 164 -2.16 -0.65 10.56
C GLY A 164 -1.67 0.50 9.70
N ALA A 165 -0.34 0.57 9.60
CA ALA A 165 0.39 1.48 8.76
C ALA A 165 1.45 0.71 7.96
N ILE A 166 1.59 1.02 6.67
CA ILE A 166 2.59 0.39 5.79
C ILE A 166 3.40 1.50 5.13
N ILE A 167 4.72 1.47 5.22
CA ILE A 167 5.58 2.35 4.42
C ILE A 167 6.31 1.51 3.39
N CYS A 168 6.11 1.84 2.13
CA CYS A 168 6.73 1.19 0.99
C CYS A 168 7.81 2.11 0.41
N VAL A 169 9.04 1.62 0.37
CA VAL A 169 10.20 2.30 -0.20
C VAL A 169 10.72 1.53 -1.41
N PRO A 170 11.52 2.14 -2.30
CA PRO A 170 12.20 1.40 -3.36
C PRO A 170 13.12 0.34 -2.78
N SER A 171 13.22 -0.81 -3.44
CA SER A 171 14.22 -1.84 -3.17
C SER A 171 15.58 -1.45 -3.76
N PRO A 172 16.71 -1.67 -3.05
CA PRO A 172 16.78 -2.11 -1.66
C PRO A 172 16.32 -0.99 -0.68
N ALA A 173 15.68 -1.39 0.42
CA ALA A 173 15.20 -0.43 1.41
C ALA A 173 16.36 0.34 2.06
N PRO A 174 16.28 1.68 2.18
CA PRO A 174 17.37 2.48 2.77
C PRO A 174 17.70 2.08 4.21
N ALA A 175 18.99 1.91 4.51
CA ALA A 175 19.47 1.51 5.84
C ALA A 175 18.98 2.46 6.95
N ALA A 176 18.96 3.77 6.66
CA ALA A 176 18.48 4.79 7.59
C ALA A 176 16.97 4.68 7.91
N VAL A 177 16.17 4.08 7.03
CA VAL A 177 14.74 3.80 7.27
C VAL A 177 14.62 2.56 8.15
N ILE A 178 15.35 1.49 7.82
CA ILE A 178 15.37 0.23 8.58
C ILE A 178 15.77 0.49 10.04
N GLN A 179 16.93 1.15 10.26
CA GLN A 179 17.43 1.48 11.60
C GLN A 179 16.43 2.31 12.39
N LYS A 180 15.75 3.26 11.74
CA LYS A 180 14.79 4.13 12.42
C LYS A 180 13.51 3.40 12.79
N ILE A 181 13.03 2.47 11.96
CA ILE A 181 11.88 1.62 12.30
C ILE A 181 12.27 0.72 13.47
N GLN A 182 13.41 0.04 13.41
CA GLN A 182 13.96 -0.77 14.49
C GLN A 182 14.01 -0.02 15.83
N GLN A 183 14.52 1.22 15.84
CA GLN A 183 14.54 2.07 17.03
C GLN A 183 13.14 2.43 17.55
N LYS A 184 12.16 2.60 16.64
CA LYS A 184 10.80 3.03 17.00
C LYS A 184 9.91 1.91 17.49
N VAL A 185 10.07 0.70 16.95
CA VAL A 185 9.20 -0.45 17.23
C VAL A 185 9.79 -1.41 18.26
N GLY A 186 10.98 -1.11 18.82
CA GLY A 186 11.57 -1.87 19.91
C GLY A 186 12.38 -3.08 19.46
N ALA A 187 13.35 -2.91 18.57
CA ALA A 187 14.20 -3.97 17.99
C ALA A 187 14.99 -4.85 18.98
N ASN A 188 15.00 -4.53 20.27
CA ASN A 188 15.73 -5.31 21.28
C ASN A 188 14.97 -6.55 21.77
N ASP A 189 13.72 -6.74 21.35
CA ASP A 189 12.89 -7.87 21.77
C ASP A 189 12.79 -8.94 20.65
N PRO A 190 13.33 -10.16 20.88
CA PRO A 190 13.32 -11.25 19.90
C PRO A 190 11.91 -11.82 19.64
N VAL A 191 10.92 -11.48 20.46
CA VAL A 191 9.51 -11.80 20.23
C VAL A 191 8.83 -10.64 19.50
N ASN A 192 9.00 -9.39 19.94
CA ASN A 192 8.35 -8.22 19.32
C ASN A 192 8.94 -7.80 17.97
N ARG A 193 10.08 -8.35 17.53
CA ARG A 193 10.63 -8.10 16.18
C ARG A 193 9.67 -8.37 15.02
N PHE A 194 8.66 -9.22 15.24
CA PHE A 194 7.61 -9.53 14.26
C PHE A 194 6.32 -8.73 14.47
N ASP A 195 6.15 -8.08 15.62
CA ASP A 195 5.01 -7.21 15.90
C ASP A 195 5.49 -5.76 16.04
N SER A 196 5.86 -5.19 14.91
CA SER A 196 6.33 -3.82 14.84
C SER A 196 5.19 -2.86 15.15
N ARG A 197 5.07 -2.37 16.39
CA ARG A 197 4.02 -1.41 16.80
C ARG A 197 4.58 -0.03 17.07
N LEU A 198 3.81 1.01 16.75
CA LEU A 198 4.13 2.37 17.11
C LEU A 198 3.84 2.63 18.59
N PRO A 199 4.82 3.12 19.39
CA PRO A 199 4.67 3.19 20.84
C PRO A 199 3.58 4.16 21.30
N GLN A 200 3.29 5.21 20.52
CA GLN A 200 2.28 6.21 20.88
C GLN A 200 0.86 5.80 20.47
N SER A 201 0.70 5.04 19.40
CA SER A 201 -0.62 4.72 18.83
C SER A 201 -1.01 3.26 18.98
N GLY A 202 -0.08 2.37 19.32
CA GLY A 202 -0.29 0.93 19.40
C GLY A 202 -0.48 0.23 18.05
N ILE A 203 -0.45 1.00 16.95
CA ILE A 203 -0.72 0.56 15.58
C ILE A 203 0.45 -0.25 15.02
N SER A 204 0.17 -1.36 14.33
CA SER A 204 1.17 -2.12 13.58
C SER A 204 1.75 -1.27 12.44
N LEU A 205 3.08 -1.13 12.39
CA LEU A 205 3.82 -0.45 11.33
C LEU A 205 4.70 -1.46 10.59
N ASN A 206 4.42 -1.67 9.32
CA ASN A 206 5.19 -2.56 8.46
C ASN A 206 6.04 -1.76 7.45
N LEU A 207 7.26 -2.23 7.19
CA LEU A 207 8.14 -1.74 6.13
C LEU A 207 8.03 -2.68 4.93
N ALA A 208 7.72 -2.15 3.75
CA ALA A 208 7.73 -2.88 2.50
C ALA A 208 8.76 -2.28 1.53
N ALA A 209 9.28 -3.10 0.63
CA ALA A 209 10.15 -2.69 -0.47
C ALA A 209 9.48 -3.02 -1.80
N MET A 210 9.51 -2.08 -2.72
CA MET A 210 9.03 -2.26 -4.09
C MET A 210 10.21 -2.40 -5.03
N ASP A 211 10.26 -3.51 -5.76
CA ASP A 211 11.26 -3.74 -6.78
C ASP A 211 10.83 -3.09 -8.10
N TYR A 212 11.66 -2.17 -8.58
CA TYR A 212 11.47 -1.52 -9.87
C TYR A 212 12.22 -2.25 -11.00
N GLY A 213 12.72 -3.47 -10.76
CA GLY A 213 13.23 -4.40 -11.77
C GLY A 213 14.50 -3.95 -12.48
N GLY A 214 15.32 -3.12 -11.83
CA GLY A 214 16.46 -2.48 -12.49
C GLY A 214 16.08 -1.56 -13.66
N VAL A 215 14.78 -1.26 -13.88
CA VAL A 215 14.33 -0.25 -14.83
C VAL A 215 14.98 1.06 -14.40
N GLY A 216 15.99 1.44 -15.17
CA GLY A 216 17.03 2.33 -14.75
C GLY A 216 16.53 3.60 -14.05
N VAL A 217 17.24 3.92 -13.00
CA VAL A 217 17.67 5.30 -12.73
C VAL A 217 18.43 5.89 -13.95
N GLU A 218 18.73 5.08 -14.97
CA GLU A 218 19.16 5.46 -16.32
C GLU A 218 18.03 6.10 -17.15
N SER A 219 18.27 7.35 -17.53
CA SER A 219 17.67 8.12 -18.64
C SER A 219 16.28 7.71 -19.18
N GLY A 220 15.25 8.49 -18.83
CA GLY A 220 14.34 8.98 -19.88
C GLY A 220 12.83 8.79 -19.76
N GLN A 221 12.27 8.01 -18.82
CA GLN A 221 10.81 7.73 -18.85
C GLN A 221 10.02 7.97 -17.55
N TYR A 222 10.49 8.86 -16.69
CA TYR A 222 9.57 9.50 -15.75
C TYR A 222 9.08 10.79 -16.39
N ALA A 223 7.91 10.72 -17.04
CA ALA A 223 7.21 11.92 -17.48
C ALA A 223 7.12 12.89 -16.30
N PRO A 224 7.56 14.15 -16.45
CA PRO A 224 7.37 15.14 -15.40
C PRO A 224 5.89 15.21 -15.06
N LEU A 225 5.58 15.32 -13.76
CA LEU A 225 4.21 15.52 -13.30
C LEU A 225 3.70 16.87 -13.84
N GLY A 226 3.16 16.86 -15.07
CA GLY A 226 2.55 18.01 -15.72
C GLY A 226 3.12 18.31 -17.10
N SER A 227 2.62 17.62 -18.12
CA SER A 227 2.39 18.23 -19.43
C SER A 227 1.14 17.59 -20.03
N ASN A 228 0.18 18.42 -20.41
CA ASN A 228 -0.97 18.01 -21.20
C ASN A 228 -0.43 17.57 -22.57
N SER A 229 -0.71 16.33 -22.98
CA SER A 229 -0.60 15.94 -24.38
C SER A 229 -1.88 15.24 -24.79
N SER A 230 -2.58 15.96 -25.66
CA SER A 230 -3.67 15.61 -26.57
C SER A 230 -3.75 14.16 -27.05
N LEU A 231 -4.97 13.64 -26.98
CA LEU A 231 -5.74 12.95 -28.02
C LEU A 231 -4.98 12.01 -28.98
N SER A 232 -5.36 10.73 -28.93
CA SER A 232 -5.74 10.01 -30.15
C SER A 232 -7.05 9.26 -29.87
N GLU A 233 -8.09 9.68 -30.58
CA GLU A 233 -9.40 9.05 -30.65
C GLU A 233 -9.28 7.71 -31.37
N ARG A 234 -9.86 6.65 -30.80
CA ARG A 234 -10.29 5.49 -31.56
C ARG A 234 -11.71 5.15 -31.14
N ASN A 235 -12.63 5.45 -32.06
CA ASN A 235 -13.99 4.95 -32.08
C ASN A 235 -14.00 3.42 -32.22
N GLY A 236 -14.97 2.79 -31.60
CA GLY A 236 -15.26 1.37 -31.71
C GLY A 236 -16.42 1.02 -30.79
N ASP A 237 -17.63 1.24 -31.29
CA ASP A 237 -18.88 0.74 -30.73
C ASP A 237 -18.85 -0.78 -30.59
N SER A 238 -19.35 -1.28 -29.46
CA SER A 238 -20.03 -2.59 -29.34
C SER A 238 -20.76 -2.61 -27.99
N GLU A 239 -22.08 -2.53 -28.06
CA GLU A 239 -23.00 -2.84 -26.96
C GLU A 239 -23.08 -4.37 -26.73
N ASP A 240 -23.53 -4.71 -25.52
CA ASP A 240 -24.05 -6.00 -25.05
C ASP A 240 -23.07 -7.16 -24.76
N SER A 241 -22.71 -7.30 -23.47
CA SER A 241 -23.02 -8.51 -22.68
C SER A 241 -22.75 -8.30 -21.19
N ALA A 242 -23.74 -8.68 -20.38
CA ALA A 242 -23.75 -8.59 -18.93
C ALA A 242 -22.67 -9.45 -18.25
N SER A 243 -22.21 -8.96 -17.10
CA SER A 243 -21.37 -9.64 -16.10
C SER A 243 -20.12 -10.36 -16.61
N THR A 244 -18.99 -9.65 -16.67
CA THR A 244 -17.61 -10.16 -16.40
C THR A 244 -16.62 -9.19 -17.02
N ASN A 245 -16.02 -8.29 -16.22
CA ASN A 245 -14.68 -7.74 -16.43
C ASN A 245 -14.41 -6.62 -15.41
N LEU A 246 -14.54 -6.94 -14.12
CA LEU A 246 -13.74 -6.27 -13.10
C LEU A 246 -12.30 -6.80 -13.26
N ARG A 247 -11.66 -6.45 -14.38
CA ARG A 247 -10.32 -6.90 -14.72
C ARG A 247 -9.35 -6.23 -13.76
N LEU A 248 -8.43 -6.99 -13.18
CA LEU A 248 -7.17 -6.42 -12.67
C LEU A 248 -6.60 -5.55 -13.79
N ILE A 249 -6.70 -4.24 -13.61
CA ILE A 249 -6.57 -3.29 -14.73
C ILE A 249 -5.12 -3.30 -15.23
N TYR A 250 -4.17 -3.81 -14.44
CA TYR A 250 -2.90 -4.36 -14.90
C TYR A 250 -2.90 -5.88 -14.69
N PRO A 251 -2.47 -6.68 -15.67
CA PRO A 251 -2.03 -8.06 -15.40
C PRO A 251 -1.08 -8.07 -14.19
N GLU A 252 -1.15 -9.09 -13.34
CA GLU A 252 -0.26 -9.18 -12.18
C GLU A 252 1.22 -9.11 -12.58
N ALA A 253 1.57 -9.69 -13.74
CA ALA A 253 2.90 -9.63 -14.33
C ALA A 253 3.40 -8.21 -14.67
N ASP A 254 2.52 -7.22 -14.75
CA ASP A 254 2.83 -5.82 -15.02
C ASP A 254 3.03 -4.98 -13.75
N LEU A 255 2.74 -5.55 -12.58
CA LEU A 255 2.89 -4.88 -11.29
C LEU A 255 4.31 -5.07 -10.76
N PHE A 256 4.84 -4.00 -10.17
CA PHE A 256 6.09 -4.07 -9.42
C PHE A 256 5.93 -5.02 -8.21
N PRO A 257 6.83 -6.00 -8.04
CA PRO A 257 6.85 -6.84 -6.85
C PRO A 257 7.01 -5.97 -5.61
N VAL A 258 6.20 -6.24 -4.59
CA VAL A 258 6.32 -5.61 -3.28
C VAL A 258 6.52 -6.71 -2.23
N THR A 259 7.56 -6.59 -1.43
CA THR A 259 7.91 -7.55 -0.40
C THR A 259 7.93 -6.89 0.97
N LEU A 260 7.57 -7.64 2.01
CA LEU A 260 7.77 -7.18 3.37
C LEU A 260 9.27 -7.14 3.64
N VAL A 261 9.80 -5.99 4.03
CA VAL A 261 11.17 -5.89 4.50
C VAL A 261 11.15 -6.34 5.94
N HIS A 262 11.43 -7.63 6.13
CA HIS A 262 11.91 -8.05 7.43
C HIS A 262 13.25 -7.37 7.64
N PRO A 263 13.45 -6.61 8.73
CA PRO A 263 14.80 -6.27 9.09
C PRO A 263 15.59 -7.58 9.20
N GLU A 264 16.61 -7.78 8.35
CA GLU A 264 17.57 -8.87 8.54
C GLU A 264 18.18 -8.68 9.93
N LEU A 265 17.71 -9.48 10.90
CA LEU A 265 18.18 -9.43 12.29
C LEU A 265 19.09 -10.63 12.59
N SER A 266 19.72 -11.21 11.57
CA SER A 266 20.64 -12.33 11.73
C SER A 266 21.92 -12.14 10.91
N LYS A 267 22.78 -11.22 11.35
CA LYS A 267 24.25 -11.42 11.38
C LYS A 267 24.79 -10.69 12.60
N LYS A 268 24.79 -11.37 13.74
CA LYS A 268 25.86 -11.22 14.73
C LYS A 268 26.89 -12.29 14.42
#